data_AF-A0A918I145-F1
#
_entry.id   AF-A0A918I145-F1
#
_cell.length_a   1.000
_cell.length_b   1.000
_cell.length_c   1.000
_cell.angle_alpha   90.00
_cell.angle_beta   90.00
_cell.angle_gamma   90.00
#
_symmetry.space_group_name_H-M   'P 1'
#
loop_
_entity.id
_entity.type
_entity.pdbx_description
1 polymer ?
#
loop_
_entity_poly.entity_id
_entity_poly.type
_entity_poly.pdbx_seq_one_letter_code
_entity_poly.pdbx_strand_id
1 'polypeptide(L)' 'MARIELAYWHDDKTPGDIIEVSDEDLQALIRDGRVARVLDDEPMPEAPTEPAPVPAAPATETAAADTPAAPRRRSGRSDE' A
#
# COMPACT_ATOMS: atom_id res chain seq x y z
N MET A 1 13.13 -12.71 11.86
CA MET A 1 14.53 -12.24 11.96
C MET A 1 14.64 -10.98 11.13
N ALA A 2 14.86 -9.85 11.79
CA ALA A 2 14.92 -8.52 11.16
C ALA A 2 16.37 -8.05 11.10
N ARG A 3 16.73 -7.31 10.05
CA ARG A 3 18.03 -6.65 9.95
C ARG A 3 17.90 -5.20 10.40
N ILE A 4 18.81 -4.75 11.23
CA ILE A 4 18.81 -3.38 11.74
C ILE A 4 20.20 -2.75 11.64
N GLU A 5 20.22 -1.45 11.39
CA GLU A 5 21.38 -0.59 11.54
C GLU A 5 21.40 -0.01 12.96
N LEU A 6 22.53 -0.12 13.64
CA LEU A 6 22.70 0.38 15.01
C LEU A 6 22.92 1.89 15.05
N ALA A 7 22.22 2.61 15.93
CA ALA A 7 22.48 4.02 16.22
C ALA A 7 23.64 4.23 17.20
N TYR A 8 23.86 3.24 18.08
CA TYR A 8 24.85 3.29 19.15
C TYR A 8 25.57 1.94 19.25
N TRP A 9 26.66 1.90 20.01
CA TRP A 9 27.36 0.66 20.32
C TRP A 9 26.44 -0.35 21.00
N HIS A 10 26.50 -1.60 20.53
CA HIS A 10 25.77 -2.72 21.11
C HIS A 10 26.67 -3.96 21.08
N ASP A 11 26.97 -4.50 22.26
CA ASP A 11 27.98 -5.55 22.46
C ASP A 11 29.33 -5.16 21.80
N ASP A 12 29.76 -5.92 20.80
CA ASP A 12 30.99 -5.68 20.02
C ASP A 12 30.73 -4.97 18.67
N LYS A 13 29.51 -4.47 18.44
CA LYS A 13 29.12 -3.82 17.19
C LYS A 13 29.10 -2.30 17.32
N THR A 14 29.66 -1.66 16.31
CA THR A 14 29.75 -0.21 16.20
C THR A 14 28.43 0.40 15.74
N PRO A 15 28.17 1.68 16.02
CA PRO A 15 27.15 2.45 15.32
C PRO A 15 27.31 2.34 13.80
N GLY A 16 26.20 2.20 13.07
CA GLY A 16 26.16 1.98 11.63
C GLY A 16 26.37 0.53 11.19
N ASP A 17 26.71 -0.37 12.11
CA ASP A 17 26.80 -1.80 11.80
C ASP A 17 25.40 -2.39 11.60
N ILE A 18 25.29 -3.31 10.64
CA ILE A 18 24.05 -4.01 10.33
C ILE A 18 24.08 -5.38 10.98
N ILE A 19 23.13 -5.63 11.88
CA ILE A 19 22.97 -6.91 12.57
C ILE A 19 21.61 -7.53 12.28
N GLU A 20 21.55 -8.85 12.35
CA GLU A 20 20.32 -9.61 12.25
C GLU A 20 19.88 -10.01 13.66
N VAL A 21 18.65 -9.66 14.04
CA VAL A 21 18.09 -9.85 15.38
C VAL A 21 16.73 -10.52 15.29
N SER A 22 16.31 -11.14 16.40
CA SER A 22 14.94 -11.64 16.54
C SER A 22 13.95 -10.48 16.68
N ASP A 23 12.66 -10.73 16.44
CA ASP A 23 11.61 -9.73 16.62
C ASP A 23 11.48 -9.27 18.09
N GLU A 24 11.78 -10.15 19.05
CA GLU A 24 11.79 -9.80 20.48
C GLU A 24 12.96 -8.85 20.80
N ASP A 25 14.15 -9.15 20.29
CA ASP A 25 15.35 -8.31 20.44
C ASP A 25 15.18 -6.97 19.72
N LEU A 26 14.56 -6.97 18.53
CA LEU A 26 14.23 -5.76 17.80
C LEU A 26 13.39 -4.80 18.66
N GLN A 27 12.32 -5.30 19.28
CA GLN A 27 11.47 -4.49 20.15
C GLN A 27 12.23 -3.95 21.35
N ALA A 28 13.10 -4.77 21.95
CA ALA A 28 13.94 -4.32 23.06
C ALA A 28 14.91 -3.20 22.63
N LEU A 29 15.57 -3.36 21.49
CA LEU A 29 16.52 -2.38 20.95
C LEU A 29 15.86 -1.07 20.50
N ILE A 30 14.64 -1.14 19.94
CA ILE A 30 13.83 0.04 19.62
C ILE A 30 13.46 0.77 20.90
N ARG A 31 13.02 0.05 21.93
CA ARG A 31 12.66 0.64 23.24
C ARG A 31 13.85 1.34 23.89
N ASP A 32 15.05 0.78 23.73
CA ASP A 32 16.30 1.37 24.24
C ASP A 32 16.83 2.53 23.37
N GLY A 33 16.20 2.80 22.22
CA GLY A 33 16.63 3.85 21.28
C GLY A 33 17.95 3.54 20.57
N ARG A 34 18.32 2.26 20.46
CA ARG A 34 19.60 1.82 19.89
C ARG A 34 19.56 1.51 18.39
N VAL A 35 18.38 1.51 17.79
CA VAL A 35 18.19 1.28 16.36
C VAL A 35 18.25 2.60 15.60
N ALA A 36 19.16 2.72 14.63
CA ALA A 36 19.19 3.84 13.69
C ALA A 36 18.14 3.65 12.59
N ARG A 37 18.09 2.44 12.03
CA ARG A 37 17.19 2.10 10.94
C ARG A 37 16.87 0.62 10.95
N VAL A 38 15.61 0.28 10.72
CA VAL A 38 15.20 -1.11 10.46
C VAL A 38 15.27 -1.34 8.95
N LEU A 39 16.04 -2.35 8.54
CA LEU A 39 16.28 -2.78 7.17
C LEU A 39 15.46 -4.04 6.90
N ASP A 40 14.18 -4.03 7.28
CA ASP A 40 13.24 -5.12 7.02
C ASP A 40 13.31 -5.50 5.54
N ASP A 41 13.59 -6.77 5.28
CA ASP A 41 13.36 -7.40 3.98
C ASP A 41 11.84 -7.52 3.89
N GLU A 42 11.22 -6.47 3.36
CA GLU A 42 9.83 -6.29 2.95
C GLU A 42 8.83 -7.33 3.52
N PRO A 43 7.89 -6.95 4.41
CA PRO A 43 6.82 -7.87 4.78
C PRO A 43 6.06 -8.20 3.49
N MET A 44 6.15 -9.47 3.06
CA MET A 44 5.27 -10.02 2.05
C MET A 44 3.84 -9.65 2.50
N PRO A 45 3.09 -8.82 1.75
CA PRO A 45 1.86 -8.26 2.26
C PRO A 45 0.92 -9.41 2.62
N GLU A 46 0.53 -9.49 3.89
CA GLU A 46 -0.58 -10.33 4.31
C GLU A 46 -1.79 -9.90 3.46
N ALA A 47 -2.17 -10.76 2.51
CA ALA A 47 -3.35 -10.55 1.71
C ALA A 47 -4.54 -10.37 2.68
N PRO A 48 -5.33 -9.29 2.55
CA PRO A 48 -6.50 -9.11 3.40
C PRO A 48 -7.40 -10.33 3.25
N THR A 49 -7.70 -10.98 4.37
CA THR A 49 -8.77 -11.98 4.45
C THR A 49 -10.08 -11.27 4.10
N GLU A 50 -10.52 -11.38 2.85
CA GLU A 50 -11.84 -10.92 2.44
C GLU A 50 -12.89 -12.06 2.57
N PRO A 51 -14.11 -11.74 3.04
CA PRO A 51 -15.13 -12.70 3.46
C PRO A 51 -15.89 -13.40 2.31
N ALA A 52 -16.58 -14.48 2.68
CA ALA A 52 -17.35 -15.48 1.93
C ALA A 52 -18.11 -15.04 0.64
N PRO A 53 -18.34 -15.99 -0.31
CA PRO A 53 -18.87 -15.69 -1.65
C PRO A 53 -20.36 -15.32 -1.63
N VAL A 54 -20.69 -14.19 -2.25
CA VAL A 54 -22.07 -13.88 -2.69
C VAL A 54 -22.38 -14.65 -3.98
N PRO A 55 -23.46 -15.46 -4.03
CA PRO A 55 -23.85 -16.13 -5.26
C PRO A 55 -24.53 -15.11 -6.19
N ALA A 56 -23.86 -14.76 -7.30
CA ALA A 56 -24.48 -14.00 -8.38
C ALA A 56 -25.41 -14.94 -9.18
N ALA A 57 -26.71 -14.74 -9.04
CA ALA A 57 -27.75 -15.32 -9.89
C ALA A 57 -27.67 -14.77 -11.34
N PRO A 58 -28.13 -15.51 -12.36
CA PRO A 58 -27.85 -15.21 -13.76
C PRO A 58 -28.80 -14.19 -14.41
N ALA A 59 -28.20 -13.41 -15.33
CA ALA A 59 -28.70 -12.79 -16.58
C ALA A 59 -30.17 -12.34 -16.73
N THR A 60 -30.36 -11.07 -17.15
CA THR A 60 -31.43 -10.69 -18.09
C THR A 60 -30.93 -9.64 -19.09
N GLU A 61 -30.78 -10.12 -20.32
CA GLU A 61 -30.73 -9.42 -21.61
C GLU A 61 -31.97 -8.53 -21.85
N THR A 62 -31.85 -7.48 -22.69
CA THR A 62 -32.89 -6.78 -23.51
C THR A 62 -32.60 -5.27 -23.53
N ALA A 63 -31.94 -4.69 -24.53
CA ALA A 63 -32.35 -4.39 -25.91
C ALA A 63 -32.88 -2.95 -26.11
N ALA A 64 -32.50 -2.40 -27.27
CA ALA A 64 -33.13 -1.32 -28.05
C ALA A 64 -33.18 0.08 -27.40
N ALA A 65 -32.37 1.04 -27.89
CA ALA A 65 -32.65 1.86 -29.09
C ALA A 65 -33.88 2.75 -28.91
N ASP A 66 -33.66 4.06 -28.72
CA ASP A 66 -34.41 5.10 -29.45
C ASP A 66 -33.73 6.47 -29.31
N THR A 67 -33.42 7.09 -30.43
CA THR A 67 -33.01 8.51 -30.55
C THR A 67 -34.20 9.27 -31.13
N PRO A 68 -34.57 10.43 -30.57
CA PRO A 68 -34.55 11.64 -31.41
C PRO A 68 -34.00 12.85 -30.64
N ALA A 69 -32.97 13.55 -31.15
CA ALA A 69 -33.00 14.57 -32.19
C ALA A 69 -33.41 15.98 -31.72
N ALA A 70 -32.55 16.95 -32.11
CA ALA A 70 -32.74 18.41 -32.25
C ALA A 70 -32.35 19.32 -31.05
N PRO A 71 -32.04 20.60 -31.31
CA PRO A 71 -31.16 21.13 -32.36
C PRO A 71 -30.09 22.10 -31.79
N ARG A 72 -28.83 22.00 -32.25
CA ARG A 72 -27.80 23.01 -31.95
C ARG A 72 -28.10 24.30 -32.70
N ARG A 73 -28.69 25.27 -31.98
CA ARG A 73 -28.82 26.65 -32.45
C ARG A 73 -27.42 27.22 -32.73
N ARG A 74 -27.28 27.61 -33.99
CA ARG A 74 -26.16 28.29 -34.62
C ARG A 74 -26.10 29.74 -34.11
N SER A 75 -24.89 30.31 -34.12
CA SER A 75 -24.54 31.71 -34.44
C SER A 75 -24.08 32.62 -33.29
N GLY A 76 -22.84 33.11 -33.46
CA GLY A 76 -22.32 34.37 -32.91
C GLY A 76 -21.68 34.22 -31.53
N ARG A 77 -20.51 34.78 -31.23
CA ARG A 77 -19.83 35.98 -31.76
C ARG A 77 -18.46 36.01 -31.03
N SER A 78 -17.36 36.01 -31.79
CA SER A 78 -16.34 37.09 -31.84
C SER A 78 -15.75 37.45 -30.46
N ASP A 79 -14.49 37.11 -30.22
CA ASP A 79 -13.33 37.98 -30.50
C ASP A 79 -13.15 38.98 -29.34
N GLU A 80 -12.26 38.63 -28.41
CA GLU A 80 -11.24 39.52 -27.84
C GLU A 80 -10.12 38.65 -27.21
#